data_AF-A0A6C0LJF6-F1
#
_entry.id   AF-A0A6C0LJF6-F1
#
_cell.length_a   1.000
_cell.length_b   1.000
_cell.length_c   1.000
_cell.angle_alpha   90.00
_cell.angle_beta   90.00
_cell.angle_gamma   90.00
#
_symmetry.space_group_name_H-M   'P 1'
#
loop_
_entity.id
_entity.type
_entity.pdbx_description
1 polymer ?
#
loop_
_entity_poly.entity_id
_entity_poly.type
_entity_poly.pdbx_seq_one_letter_code
_entity_poly.pdbx_strand_id
1 'polypeptide(L)'
;MNNCYQDWEPVVIRSNTAAKKEAQQHQSAKPMGNKEFQRLDSDEIPKLNKITREQSQAISIARNACNFSQKDLAQKLNIPDNIIREYENCTVANFSPQLYKRILKALKVNPKLTPS
;
A
#
# COMPACT_ATOMS: atom_id res chain seq x y z
N MET A 1 44.95 -0.77 33.71
CA MET A 1 43.96 -0.38 32.69
C MET A 1 44.39 -1.01 31.39
N ASN A 2 43.81 -2.16 31.04
CA ASN A 2 44.17 -2.89 29.83
C ASN A 2 43.34 -2.33 28.66
N ASN A 3 43.97 -1.61 27.76
CA ASN A 3 43.35 -1.20 26.50
C ASN A 3 43.24 -2.40 25.57
N CYS A 4 42.02 -2.91 25.38
CA CYS A 4 41.69 -3.84 24.32
C CYS A 4 41.50 -3.07 23.01
N TYR A 5 42.58 -2.92 22.24
CA TYR A 5 42.45 -2.47 20.86
C TYR A 5 42.05 -3.67 19.99
N GLN A 6 41.07 -3.48 19.11
CA GLN A 6 40.69 -4.46 18.11
C GLN A 6 41.51 -4.21 16.84
N ASP A 7 42.43 -5.12 16.53
CA ASP A 7 43.28 -5.08 15.34
C ASP A 7 42.55 -5.67 14.12
N TRP A 8 41.56 -4.96 13.61
CA TRP A 8 40.92 -5.33 12.36
C TRP A 8 41.74 -4.84 11.17
N GLU A 9 42.59 -5.71 10.63
CA GLU A 9 43.19 -5.46 9.32
C GLU A 9 42.13 -5.65 8.21
N PRO A 10 41.99 -4.71 7.26
CA PRO A 10 40.98 -4.81 6.23
C PRO A 10 41.31 -5.92 5.23
N VAL A 11 40.41 -6.91 5.13
CA VAL A 11 40.51 -7.97 4.13
C VAL A 11 40.04 -7.45 2.77
N VAL A 12 40.99 -7.19 1.86
CA VAL A 12 40.68 -6.76 0.49
C VAL A 12 40.41 -7.98 -0.40
N ILE A 13 39.13 -8.31 -0.60
CA ILE A 13 38.72 -9.36 -1.54
C ILE A 13 38.80 -8.80 -2.96
N ARG A 14 39.84 -9.17 -3.71
CA ARG A 14 39.94 -8.89 -5.14
C ARG A 14 39.43 -10.08 -5.93
N SER A 15 38.22 -10.01 -6.47
CA SER A 15 37.76 -10.98 -7.47
C SER A 15 38.47 -10.69 -8.79
N ASN A 16 39.36 -11.59 -9.21
CA ASN A 16 40.04 -11.49 -10.51
C ASN A 16 39.13 -12.02 -11.63
N THR A 17 38.00 -11.34 -11.86
CA THR A 17 37.15 -11.56 -13.03
C THR A 17 36.39 -10.28 -13.35
N ALA A 18 36.98 -9.44 -14.21
CA ALA A 18 36.34 -8.50 -15.15
C ALA A 18 37.07 -7.15 -15.28
N ALA A 19 38.34 -7.18 -15.68
CA ALA A 19 38.91 -6.08 -16.46
C ALA A 19 38.25 -6.08 -17.84
N LYS A 20 37.03 -5.52 -17.93
CA LYS A 20 36.34 -5.00 -19.12
C LYS A 20 34.88 -4.71 -18.74
N LYS A 21 34.61 -3.46 -18.35
CA LYS A 21 33.34 -2.73 -18.50
C LYS A 21 33.53 -1.30 -17.96
N GLU A 22 34.41 -0.56 -18.61
CA GLU A 22 34.30 0.91 -18.56
C GLU A 22 33.11 1.30 -19.46
N ALA A 23 32.33 2.29 -18.99
CA ALA A 23 31.12 2.84 -19.59
C ALA A 23 29.85 1.95 -19.59
N GLN A 24 29.32 1.64 -18.40
CA GLN A 24 27.87 1.49 -18.23
C GLN A 24 27.40 2.47 -17.18
N GLN A 25 26.59 3.42 -17.63
CA GLN A 25 25.87 4.41 -16.85
C GLN A 25 25.30 3.77 -15.58
N HIS A 26 25.42 4.48 -14.46
CA HIS A 26 24.77 4.13 -13.21
C HIS A 26 23.25 4.06 -13.43
N GLN A 27 22.72 2.91 -13.85
CA GLN A 27 21.33 2.59 -13.64
C GLN A 27 21.24 2.22 -12.16
N SER A 28 20.96 3.22 -11.33
CA SER A 28 20.51 2.98 -9.97
C SER A 28 19.41 1.93 -10.05
N ALA A 29 19.69 0.75 -9.51
CA ALA A 29 18.69 -0.30 -9.39
C ALA A 29 17.46 0.34 -8.74
N LYS A 30 16.32 0.33 -9.45
CA LYS A 30 15.07 0.81 -8.84
C LYS A 30 14.91 0.01 -7.55
N PRO A 31 14.79 0.66 -6.38
CA PRO A 31 14.61 -0.09 -5.15
C PRO A 31 13.38 -0.98 -5.33
N MET A 32 13.57 -2.27 -5.06
CA MET A 32 12.53 -3.27 -5.11
C MET A 32 11.54 -2.95 -3.99
N GLY A 33 10.51 -2.17 -4.30
CA GLY A 33 9.54 -1.74 -3.29
C GLY A 33 8.56 -0.69 -3.83
N ASN A 34 7.36 -0.69 -3.28
CA ASN A 34 6.34 0.31 -3.61
C ASN A 34 6.83 1.67 -3.08
N LYS A 35 6.54 2.78 -3.77
CA LYS A 35 6.94 4.15 -3.35
C LYS A 35 6.59 4.49 -1.89
N GLU A 36 5.58 3.84 -1.34
CA GLU A 36 5.17 3.95 0.07
C GLU A 36 6.22 3.39 1.05
N PHE A 37 6.90 2.29 0.71
CA PHE A 37 7.97 1.71 1.54
C PHE A 37 9.18 2.64 1.64
N GLN A 38 9.48 3.38 0.57
CA GLN A 38 10.64 4.27 0.53
C GLN A 38 10.46 5.56 1.34
N ARG A 39 9.24 5.87 1.82
CA ARG A 39 8.97 7.02 2.70
C ARG A 39 9.11 6.72 4.18
N LEU A 40 9.26 5.44 4.56
CA LEU A 40 9.41 5.03 5.97
C LEU A 40 10.79 5.38 6.56
N ASP A 41 11.77 5.70 5.71
CA ASP A 41 13.13 6.14 6.12
C ASP A 41 13.21 7.64 6.49
N SER A 42 12.13 8.41 6.30
CA SER A 42 12.06 9.82 6.68
C SER A 42 11.42 9.98 8.06
N ASP A 43 11.95 10.85 8.93
CA ASP A 43 11.41 11.19 10.27
C ASP A 43 9.99 11.83 10.25
N GLU A 44 9.34 11.91 9.08
CA GLU A 44 8.01 12.47 8.89
C GLU A 44 6.94 11.37 8.99
N ILE A 45 6.04 11.48 9.98
CA ILE A 45 4.94 10.53 10.18
C ILE A 45 4.09 10.47 8.89
N PRO A 46 3.99 9.31 8.22
CA PRO A 46 3.24 9.20 6.97
C PRO A 46 1.75 9.52 7.18
N LYS A 47 1.20 10.43 6.36
CA LYS A 47 -0.23 10.71 6.34
C LYS A 47 -0.98 9.48 5.80
N LEU A 48 -1.63 8.76 6.70
CA LEU A 48 -2.38 7.56 6.35
C LEU A 48 -3.54 7.90 5.40
N ASN A 49 -3.65 7.16 4.30
CA ASN A 49 -4.82 7.22 3.42
C ASN A 49 -6.03 6.67 4.17
N LYS A 50 -6.98 7.55 4.50
CA LYS A 50 -8.24 7.22 5.17
C LYS A 50 -9.40 7.39 4.20
N ILE A 51 -10.42 6.55 4.37
CA ILE A 51 -11.71 6.75 3.70
C ILE A 51 -12.42 7.98 4.29
N THR A 52 -13.10 8.76 3.46
CA THR A 52 -13.94 9.86 3.96
C THR A 52 -15.29 9.34 4.44
N ARG A 53 -15.95 10.08 5.34
CA ARG A 53 -17.28 9.70 5.84
C ARG A 53 -18.32 9.63 4.72
N GLU A 54 -18.22 10.51 3.74
CA GLU A 54 -19.12 10.55 2.58
C GLU A 54 -18.97 9.29 1.71
N GLN A 55 -17.73 8.85 1.46
CA GLN A 55 -17.44 7.62 0.73
C GLN A 55 -18.00 6.39 1.46
N SER A 56 -17.83 6.34 2.79
CA SER A 56 -18.39 5.30 3.65
C SER A 56 -19.92 5.23 3.56
N GLN A 57 -20.58 6.39 3.65
CA GLN A 57 -22.04 6.49 3.54
C GLN A 57 -22.55 6.12 2.15
N ALA A 58 -21.83 6.52 1.09
CA ALA A 58 -22.18 6.16 -0.28
C ALA A 58 -22.23 4.65 -0.49
N ILE A 59 -21.29 3.90 0.11
CA ILE A 59 -21.30 2.42 0.07
C ILE A 59 -22.56 1.88 0.75
N SER A 60 -22.84 2.32 1.98
CA SER A 60 -24.00 1.82 2.75
C SER A 60 -25.33 2.11 2.06
N ILE A 61 -25.51 3.33 1.54
CA ILE A 61 -26.71 3.74 0.80
C ILE A 61 -26.86 2.90 -0.46
N ALA A 62 -25.81 2.77 -1.27
CA ALA A 62 -25.87 2.04 -2.52
C ALA A 62 -26.07 0.53 -2.31
N ARG A 63 -25.49 -0.05 -1.24
CA ARG A 63 -25.72 -1.44 -0.86
C ARG A 63 -27.18 -1.67 -0.48
N ASN A 64 -27.76 -0.78 0.33
CA ASN A 64 -29.17 -0.84 0.70
C ASN A 64 -30.09 -0.69 -0.54
N ALA A 65 -29.77 0.22 -1.46
CA ALA A 65 -30.51 0.39 -2.72
C ALA A 65 -30.45 -0.85 -3.63
N CYS A 66 -29.36 -1.63 -3.55
CA CYS A 66 -29.20 -2.89 -4.27
C CYS A 66 -29.79 -4.11 -3.53
N ASN A 67 -30.36 -3.94 -2.34
CA ASN A 67 -30.84 -5.03 -1.46
C ASN A 67 -29.79 -6.11 -1.18
N PHE A 68 -28.51 -5.74 -1.08
CA PHE A 68 -27.44 -6.68 -0.69
C PHE A 68 -27.16 -6.63 0.81
N SER A 69 -26.94 -7.78 1.44
CA SER A 69 -26.27 -7.81 2.73
C SER A 69 -24.78 -7.52 2.57
N GLN A 70 -24.10 -7.16 3.67
CA GLN A 70 -22.64 -6.98 3.66
C GLN A 70 -21.94 -8.28 3.21
N LYS A 71 -22.47 -9.44 3.60
CA LYS A 71 -21.94 -10.76 3.21
C LYS A 71 -22.10 -11.01 1.72
N ASP A 72 -23.25 -10.68 1.13
CA ASP A 72 -23.49 -10.89 -0.30
C ASP A 72 -22.56 -10.02 -1.15
N LEU A 73 -22.35 -8.76 -0.74
CA LEU A 73 -21.41 -7.85 -1.39
C LEU A 73 -19.97 -8.37 -1.29
N ALA A 74 -19.57 -8.86 -0.12
CA ALA A 74 -18.25 -9.43 0.12
C ALA A 74 -18.01 -10.70 -0.73
N GLN A 75 -18.99 -11.61 -0.78
CA GLN A 75 -18.96 -12.81 -1.62
C GLN A 75 -18.84 -12.45 -3.10
N LYS A 76 -19.63 -11.48 -3.57
CA LYS A 76 -19.59 -11.00 -4.97
C LYS A 76 -18.24 -10.40 -5.37
N LEU A 77 -17.54 -9.79 -4.42
CA LEU A 77 -16.22 -9.20 -4.64
C LEU A 77 -15.06 -10.17 -4.34
N ASN A 78 -15.36 -11.36 -3.81
CA ASN A 78 -14.40 -12.35 -3.33
C ASN A 78 -13.44 -11.74 -2.29
N ILE A 79 -14.01 -11.09 -1.27
CA ILE A 79 -13.26 -10.50 -0.15
C ILE A 79 -13.90 -10.92 1.18
N PRO A 80 -13.17 -10.84 2.31
CA PRO A 80 -13.73 -11.09 3.63
C PRO A 80 -14.84 -10.08 3.98
N ASP A 81 -15.88 -10.53 4.69
CA ASP A 81 -17.02 -9.70 5.12
C ASP A 81 -16.58 -8.54 6.04
N ASN A 82 -15.56 -8.79 6.87
CA ASN A 82 -15.00 -7.77 7.75
C ASN A 82 -14.50 -6.54 6.99
N ILE A 83 -13.98 -6.71 5.78
CA ILE A 83 -13.47 -5.59 4.97
C ILE A 83 -14.61 -4.66 4.56
N ILE A 84 -15.76 -5.18 4.13
CA ILE A 84 -16.92 -4.32 3.81
C ILE A 84 -17.39 -3.56 5.05
N ARG A 85 -17.45 -4.25 6.20
CA ARG A 85 -17.81 -3.62 7.48
C ARG A 85 -16.86 -2.49 7.86
N GLU A 86 -15.56 -2.66 7.68
CA GLU A 86 -14.56 -1.63 7.96
C GLU A 86 -14.70 -0.40 7.04
N TYR A 87 -15.03 -0.63 5.76
CA TYR A 87 -15.29 0.44 4.80
C TYR A 87 -16.58 1.21 5.12
N GLU A 88 -17.65 0.53 5.58
CA GLU A 88 -18.91 1.18 5.97
C GLU A 88 -18.83 1.91 7.33
N ASN A 89 -17.87 1.55 8.19
CA ASN A 89 -17.67 2.14 9.53
C ASN A 89 -16.51 3.15 9.61
N CYS A 90 -15.85 3.48 8.51
CA CYS A 90 -14.65 4.34 8.49
C CYS A 90 -13.46 3.82 9.31
N THR A 91 -13.37 2.52 9.59
CA THR A 91 -12.29 1.92 10.41
C THR A 91 -11.19 1.27 9.58
N VAL A 92 -11.22 1.41 8.24
CA VAL A 92 -10.22 0.83 7.35
C VAL A 92 -8.83 1.42 7.64
N ALA A 93 -7.88 0.56 8.01
CA ALA A 93 -6.53 0.97 8.35
C ALA A 93 -5.73 1.40 7.10
N ASN A 94 -5.90 0.72 5.97
CA ASN A 94 -5.23 1.05 4.72
C ASN A 94 -6.27 1.18 3.60
N PHE A 95 -6.76 2.41 3.40
CA PHE A 95 -7.73 2.67 2.36
C PHE A 95 -7.13 2.38 0.98
N SER A 96 -7.78 1.49 0.22
CA SER A 96 -7.39 1.14 -1.14
C SER A 96 -8.37 1.77 -2.13
N PRO A 97 -7.96 2.81 -2.88
CA PRO A 97 -8.82 3.42 -3.91
C PRO A 97 -9.27 2.44 -4.98
N GLN A 98 -8.48 1.38 -5.23
CA GLN A 98 -8.81 0.35 -6.21
C GLN A 98 -9.95 -0.54 -5.71
N LEU A 99 -9.90 -0.93 -4.44
CA LEU A 99 -10.98 -1.70 -3.83
C LEU A 99 -12.26 -0.86 -3.74
N TYR A 100 -12.15 0.41 -3.36
CA TYR A 100 -13.28 1.34 -3.34
C TYR A 100 -13.98 1.43 -4.71
N LYS A 101 -13.22 1.63 -5.79
CA LYS A 101 -13.76 1.64 -7.16
C LYS A 101 -14.44 0.33 -7.55
N ARG A 102 -13.89 -0.82 -7.12
CA ARG A 102 -14.50 -2.14 -7.34
C ARG A 102 -15.83 -2.28 -6.60
N ILE A 103 -15.89 -1.84 -5.34
CA ILE A 103 -17.11 -1.83 -4.52
C ILE A 103 -18.19 -0.99 -5.22
N LEU A 104 -17.88 0.24 -5.61
CA LEU A 104 -18.82 1.11 -6.32
C LEU A 104 -19.32 0.49 -7.63
N LYS A 105 -18.43 -0.13 -8.41
CA LYS A 105 -18.81 -0.82 -9.65
C LYS A 105 -19.75 -1.99 -9.39
N ALA A 106 -19.52 -2.78 -8.33
CA ALA A 106 -20.40 -3.89 -7.96
C ALA A 106 -21.80 -3.44 -7.51
N LEU A 107 -21.87 -2.21 -6.99
CA LEU A 107 -23.10 -1.50 -6.59
C LEU A 107 -23.68 -0.61 -7.70
N LYS A 108 -23.12 -0.65 -8.92
CA LYS A 108 -23.54 0.15 -10.08
C LYS A 108 -23.53 1.68 -9.82
N VAL A 109 -22.67 2.15 -8.91
CA VAL A 109 -22.48 3.59 -8.62
C VAL A 109 -21.31 4.14 -9.42
N ASN A 110 -21.49 5.33 -10.00
CA ASN A 110 -20.43 6.01 -10.74
C ASN A 110 -19.43 6.66 -9.77
N PRO A 111 -18.13 6.30 -9.81
CA PRO A 111 -17.11 6.84 -8.91
C PRO A 111 -16.77 8.32 -9.13
N LYS A 112 -17.25 8.92 -10.23
CA LYS A 112 -17.09 10.35 -10.55
C LYS A 112 -18.17 11.23 -9.92
N LEU A 113 -19.24 10.64 -9.40
CA LEU A 113 -20.34 11.37 -8.76
C LEU A 113 -20.19 11.49 -7.24
N THR A 114 -19.25 10.75 -6.63
CA THR A 114 -19.01 10.83 -5.19
C THR A 114 -17.99 11.94 -4.90
N PRO A 115 -18.31 12.93 -4.03
CA PRO A 115 -17.36 13.96 -3.64
C PRO A 115 -16.12 13.34 -2.98
N SER A 116 -14.96 13.99 -3.18
CA SER A 116 -13.66 13.55 -2.71
C SER A 116 -13.22 14.31 -1.47
#